data_AF-A0A7V1U7Z9-F1
#
_entry.id   AF-A0A7V1U7Z9-F1
#
_cell.length_a   1.000
_cell.length_b   1.000
_cell.length_c   1.000
_cell.angle_alpha   90.00
_cell.angle_beta   90.00
_cell.angle_gamma   90.00
#
_symmetry.space_group_name_H-M   'P 1'
#
loop_
_entity.id
_entity.type
_entity.pdbx_description
1 polymer ?
#
loop_
_entity_poly.entity_id
_entity_poly.type
_entity_poly.pdbx_seq_one_letter_code
_entity_poly.pdbx_strand_id
1 'polypeptide(L)' 'MIEEDLDAALERMALEEGTSKAALIRRFVRERVQPLPPLEEDPIWQMVGAIDVEPADIDEVVYGPAEGPEP' A
#
# COMPACT_ATOMS: atom_id res chain seq x y z
N MET A 1 4.23 5.80 15.99
CA MET A 1 4.98 5.55 17.24
C MET A 1 5.31 4.08 17.23
N ILE A 2 6.57 3.70 17.45
CA ILE A 2 7.00 2.30 17.49
C ILE A 2 6.92 1.81 18.94
N GLU A 3 6.72 0.51 19.13
CA GLU A 3 6.68 -0.14 20.43
C GLU A 3 8.00 0.08 21.21
N GLU A 4 7.91 0.30 22.53
CA GLU A 4 9.05 0.71 23.36
C GLU A 4 10.16 -0.35 23.43
N ASP A 5 9.79 -1.63 23.42
CA ASP A 5 10.72 -2.75 23.41
C ASP A 5 11.51 -2.84 22.09
N LEU A 6 10.83 -2.59 20.98
CA LEU A 6 11.43 -2.52 19.65
C LEU A 6 12.33 -1.28 19.50
N ASP A 7 11.92 -0.16 20.09
CA ASP A 7 12.71 1.08 20.15
C ASP A 7 14.04 0.87 20.88
N ALA A 8 13.99 0.24 22.05
CA ALA A 8 15.17 -0.09 22.84
C ALA A 8 16.08 -1.12 22.15
N ALA A 9 15.51 -2.07 21.40
CA ALA A 9 16.29 -3.03 20.62
C ALA A 9 17.04 -2.34 19.47
N LEU A 10 16.40 -1.41 18.76
CA LEU A 10 17.04 -0.62 17.71
C LEU A 10 18.17 0.26 18.26
N GLU A 11 18.01 0.81 19.47
CA GLU A 11 19.05 1.63 20.09
C GLU A 11 20.30 0.82 20.47
N ARG A 12 20.12 -0.39 21.03
CA ARG A 12 21.24 -1.32 21.28
C ARG A 12 21.98 -1.68 19.98
N MET A 13 21.23 -2.05 18.95
CA MET A 13 21.81 -2.39 17.64
C MET A 13 22.55 -1.20 17.00
N ALA A 14 22.02 0.01 17.14
CA ALA A 14 22.66 1.22 16.61
C ALA A 14 24.03 1.46 17.29
N LEU A 15 24.12 1.24 18.60
CA LEU A 15 25.37 1.34 19.35
C LEU A 15 26.37 0.25 18.93
N GLU A 16 25.92 -0.99 18.78
CA GLU A 16 26.75 -2.12 18.36
C GLU A 16 27.30 -1.95 16.93
N GLU A 17 26.47 -1.46 16.01
CA GLU A 17 26.83 -1.23 14.60
C GLU A 17 27.55 0.13 14.38
N GLY A 18 27.65 0.99 15.40
CA GLY A 18 28.26 2.32 15.28
C GLY A 18 27.50 3.24 14.32
N THR A 19 26.16 3.11 14.26
CA THR A 19 25.30 3.88 13.37
C THR A 19 24.18 4.58 14.15
N SER A 20 23.36 5.37 13.47
CA SER A 20 22.17 5.96 14.08
C SER A 20 20.98 5.01 13.99
N LYS A 21 20.12 5.02 15.01
CA LYS A 21 18.83 4.35 14.99
C LYS A 21 18.00 4.67 13.75
N ALA A 22 18.02 5.93 13.30
CA ALA A 22 17.32 6.34 12.08
C ALA A 22 17.91 5.71 10.81
N ALA A 23 19.21 5.45 10.77
CA ALA A 23 19.85 4.74 9.65
C ALA A 23 19.40 3.27 9.59
N LEU A 24 19.29 2.59 10.73
CA LEU A 24 18.73 1.23 10.82
C LEU A 24 17.29 1.18 10.31
N ILE A 25 16.44 2.10 10.77
CA ILE A 25 15.05 2.19 10.31
C ILE A 25 15.00 2.35 8.79
N ARG A 26 15.77 3.28 8.22
CA ARG A 26 15.81 3.48 6.76
C ARG A 26 16.30 2.24 6.02
N ARG A 27 17.28 1.52 6.58
CA ARG A 27 17.78 0.25 6.02
C ARG A 27 16.66 -0.80 5.98
N PHE A 28 16.06 -1.10 7.13
CA PHE A 28 15.03 -2.14 7.25
C PHE A 28 13.76 -1.81 6.46
N VAL A 29 13.36 -0.54 6.43
CA VAL A 29 12.24 -0.09 5.60
C VAL A 29 12.58 -0.27 4.13
N ARG A 30 13.76 0.15 3.66
CA ARG A 30 14.16 0.00 2.25
C ARG A 30 14.24 -1.46 1.81
N GLU A 31 14.67 -2.37 2.68
CA GLU A 31 14.74 -3.80 2.36
C GLU A 31 13.36 -4.39 2.03
N ARG A 32 12.30 -3.93 2.71
CA ARG A 32 10.94 -4.46 2.54
C ARG A 32 10.05 -3.60 1.65
N VAL A 33 10.25 -2.30 1.68
CA VAL A 33 9.51 -1.30 0.90
C VAL A 33 10.40 -0.91 -0.26
N GLN A 34 10.42 -1.77 -1.27
CA GLN A 34 10.97 -1.40 -2.57
C GLN A 34 10.11 -0.26 -3.15
N PRO A 35 10.72 0.71 -3.87
CA PRO A 35 9.93 1.62 -4.67
C PRO A 35 9.04 0.79 -5.59
N LEU A 36 7.78 1.20 -5.76
CA LEU A 36 6.92 0.60 -6.77
C LEU A 36 7.66 0.68 -8.12
N PRO A 37 7.63 -0.40 -8.92
CA PRO A 37 8.17 -0.32 -10.26
C PRO A 37 7.46 0.82 -11.03
N PRO A 38 8.08 1.37 -12.09
CA PRO A 38 7.38 2.25 -13.02
C PRO A 38 5.99 1.69 -13.38
N LEU A 39 4.99 2.56 -13.55
CA LEU A 39 3.61 2.12 -13.81
C LEU A 39 3.55 1.22 -15.05
N GLU A 40 4.40 1.46 -16.03
CA GLU A 40 4.52 0.69 -17.26
C GLU A 40 5.00 -0.75 -17.05
N GLU A 41 5.63 -1.04 -15.91
CA GLU A 41 6.12 -2.35 -15.51
C GLU A 41 5.12 -3.09 -14.58
N ASP A 42 4.00 -2.46 -14.21
CA ASP A 42 2.95 -3.11 -13.42
C ASP A 42 2.26 -4.21 -14.25
N PRO A 43 2.13 -5.46 -13.75
CA PRO A 43 1.43 -6.53 -14.46
C PRO A 43 -0.01 -6.20 -14.87
N ILE A 44 -0.67 -5.29 -14.13
CA ILE A 44 -2.04 -4.84 -14.37
C ILE A 44 -2.06 -3.61 -15.31
N TRP A 45 -0.92 -2.98 -15.60
CA TRP A 45 -0.83 -1.86 -16.53
C TRP A 45 -1.46 -2.16 -17.89
N GLN A 46 -1.24 -3.38 -18.39
CA GLN A 46 -1.81 -3.85 -19.67
C GLN A 46 -3.33 -3.96 -19.66
N MET A 47 -3.98 -3.90 -18.50
CA MET A 47 -5.43 -3.90 -18.37
C MET A 47 -6.02 -2.48 -18.52
N VAL A 48 -5.21 -1.43 -18.39
CA VAL A 48 -5.67 -0.05 -18.57
C VAL A 48 -6.11 0.16 -20.01
N GLY A 49 -7.38 0.48 -20.22
CA GLY A 49 -7.97 0.62 -21.55
C GLY A 49 -8.16 -0.70 -22.31
N ALA A 50 -7.92 -1.86 -21.68
CA ALA A 50 -8.19 -3.17 -22.28
C ALA A 50 -9.69 -3.46 -22.41
N ILE A 51 -10.52 -2.76 -21.65
CA ILE A 51 -11.97 -2.82 -21.72
C ILE A 51 -12.47 -1.39 -21.92
N ASP A 52 -13.10 -1.17 -23.08
CA ASP A 52 -13.79 0.08 -23.41
C ASP A 52 -15.28 -0.24 -23.54
N VAL A 53 -16.00 -0.08 -22.43
CA VAL A 53 -17.44 -0.29 -22.33
C VAL A 53 -18.05 0.86 -21.54
N GLU A 54 -19.32 1.14 -21.80
CA GLU A 54 -20.05 2.16 -21.04
C GLU A 54 -20.05 1.79 -19.54
N PRO A 55 -19.64 2.70 -18.65
CA PRO A 55 -19.70 2.45 -17.21
C PRO A 55 -21.14 2.20 -16.76
N ALA A 56 -21.34 1.16 -15.97
CA ALA A 56 -22.62 0.95 -15.29
C ALA A 56 -22.81 1.99 -14.16
N ASP A 57 -24.06 2.20 -13.76
CA ASP A 57 -24.39 3.03 -12.61
C ASP A 57 -23.79 2.41 -11.34
N ILE A 58 -22.99 3.21 -10.60
CA ILE A 58 -22.27 2.71 -9.42
C ILE A 58 -23.22 2.27 -8.32
N ASP A 59 -24.36 2.95 -8.16
CA ASP A 59 -25.30 2.65 -7.11
C ASP A 59 -26.05 1.34 -7.43
N GLU A 60 -26.39 1.10 -8.69
CA GLU A 60 -26.96 -0.18 -9.13
C GLU A 60 -25.99 -1.35 -8.91
N VAL A 61 -24.70 -1.18 -9.25
CA VAL A 61 -23.71 -2.25 -9.12
C VAL A 61 -23.38 -2.56 -7.66
N VAL A 62 -23.24 -1.54 -6.82
CA VAL A 62 -22.80 -1.71 -5.42
C VAL A 62 -23.98 -2.03 -4.50
N TYR A 63 -25.14 -1.39 -4.71
CA TYR A 63 -26.29 -1.48 -3.81
C TYR A 63 -27.45 -2.29 -4.39
N GLY A 64 -27.43 -2.63 -5.68
CA GLY A 64 -28.53 -3.33 -6.36
C GLY A 64 -29.58 -2.37 -6.90
N PRO A 65 -30.62 -2.90 -7.59
CA PRO A 65 -31.69 -2.07 -8.11
C PRO A 65 -32.38 -1.33 -6.97
N ALA A 66 -32.58 -0.02 -7.14
CA ALA A 66 -33.40 0.75 -6.23
C ALA A 66 -34.82 0.14 -6.26
N GLU A 67 -35.21 -0.57 -5.20
CA GLU A 67 -36.61 -0.94 -4.98
C GLU A 67 -37.40 0.38 -4.86
N GLY A 68 -38.00 0.79 -5.97
CA GLY A 68 -39.03 1.83 -5.95
C GLY A 68 -40.16 1.38 -5.02
N PRO A 69 -40.84 2.30 -4.33
CA PRO A 69 -41.90 1.93 -3.41
C PRO A 69 -42.94 1.04 -4.12
N GLU A 70 -43.27 -0.11 -3.51
CA GLU A 70 -44.37 -0.95 -3.96
C GLU A 70 -45.67 -0.13 -4.07
N PRO A 71 -46.51 -0.42 -5.09
CA PRO A 71 -47.72 0.37 -5.40
C PRO A 71 -48.77 0.41 -4.30
#